data_AF-A0A6I4M3G1-F1
#
_entry.id   AF-A0A6I4M3G1-F1
#
_cell.length_a   1.000
_cell.length_b   1.000
_cell.length_c   1.000
_cell.angle_alpha   90.00
_cell.angle_beta   90.00
_cell.angle_gamma   90.00
#
_symmetry.space_group_name_H-M   'P 1'
#
loop_
_entity.id
_entity.type
_entity.pdbx_description
1 polymer ?
#
loop_
_entity_poly.entity_id
_entity_poly.type
_entity_poly.pdbx_seq_one_letter_code
_entity_poly.pdbx_strand_id
1 'polypeptide(L)'
;MPDEALQHVIDGLLPTFGRRAGWTGPPSAGAYERVEAARLRLGEAMADQPARTAEYADEIFEAVLLDRGTTGQLVHPLIDAIGRRPVLRRLTRAVEKGPWRQSANAGSAAYWVRCWPPLPKSVPSGVRTREDLAAYVREREARRARSENRVDDLWPPFWRACMTVFVACDDDDVRRVLETTFPLAPECHPPEAAGLVAAVRAIVDASPEKYPRLRDGTTGYGHAI
;
A
#
# COMPACT_ATOMS: atom_id res chain seq x y z
N MET A 1 18.73 1.75 -10.67
CA MET A 1 18.03 3.04 -10.80
C MET A 1 16.53 2.80 -10.87
N PRO A 2 15.88 2.58 -9.72
CA PRO A 2 14.44 2.25 -9.64
C PRO A 2 13.54 3.46 -10.00
N ASP A 3 13.99 4.65 -9.63
CA ASP A 3 13.24 5.90 -9.82
C ASP A 3 13.07 6.26 -11.31
N GLU A 4 14.02 5.85 -12.16
CA GLU A 4 13.94 6.05 -13.62
C GLU A 4 12.93 5.11 -14.28
N ALA A 5 12.84 3.85 -13.84
CA ALA A 5 11.85 2.91 -14.36
C ALA A 5 10.43 3.36 -13.99
N LEU A 6 10.22 3.78 -12.74
CA LEU A 6 8.95 4.35 -12.31
C LEU A 6 8.61 5.63 -13.10
N GLN A 7 9.58 6.53 -13.24
CA GLN A 7 9.39 7.77 -14.01
C GLN A 7 8.99 7.45 -15.46
N HIS A 8 9.63 6.48 -16.10
CA HIS A 8 9.31 6.07 -17.46
C HIS A 8 7.87 5.57 -17.60
N VAL A 9 7.41 4.70 -16.69
CA VAL A 9 6.03 4.20 -16.70
C VAL A 9 5.04 5.35 -16.48
N ILE A 10 5.30 6.24 -15.51
CA ILE A 10 4.44 7.39 -15.24
C ILE A 10 4.38 8.34 -16.45
N ASP A 11 5.52 8.64 -17.08
CA ASP A 11 5.57 9.49 -18.26
C ASP A 11 4.86 8.87 -19.47
N GLY A 12 4.84 7.54 -19.59
CA GLY A 12 4.04 6.83 -20.59
C GLY A 12 2.54 6.92 -20.32
N LEU A 13 2.13 6.94 -19.05
CA LEU A 13 0.73 7.02 -18.63
C LEU A 13 0.16 8.44 -18.73
N LEU A 14 0.91 9.48 -18.39
CA LEU A 14 0.37 10.85 -18.35
C LEU A 14 -0.32 11.30 -19.66
N PRO A 15 0.22 11.04 -20.86
CA PRO A 15 -0.44 11.35 -22.13
C PRO A 15 -1.80 10.67 -22.31
N THR A 16 -1.99 9.44 -21.81
CA THR A 16 -3.28 8.74 -21.94
C THR A 16 -4.36 9.45 -21.14
N PHE A 17 -4.01 10.14 -20.05
CA PHE A 17 -4.92 10.97 -19.27
C PHE A 17 -5.02 12.43 -19.78
N GLY A 18 -4.48 12.73 -20.96
CA GLY A 18 -4.47 14.10 -21.51
C GLY A 18 -3.57 15.06 -20.73
N ARG A 19 -2.64 14.53 -19.91
CA ARG A 19 -1.63 15.31 -19.21
C ARG A 19 -0.33 15.27 -20.01
N ARG A 20 0.44 16.35 -19.96
CA ARG A 20 1.78 16.37 -20.58
C ARG A 20 2.72 15.48 -19.77
N ALA A 21 3.45 14.61 -20.46
CA ALA A 21 4.60 13.91 -19.89
C ALA A 21 5.69 14.90 -19.47
N GLY A 22 6.46 14.57 -18.44
CA GLY A 22 7.54 15.40 -17.93
C GLY A 22 7.08 16.54 -17.00
N TRP A 23 7.94 16.84 -16.03
CA TRP A 23 7.82 18.00 -15.17
C TRP A 23 8.81 19.08 -15.61
N THR A 24 8.34 20.32 -15.77
CA THR A 24 9.18 21.48 -16.12
C THR A 24 9.56 22.32 -14.89
N GLY A 25 9.58 21.72 -13.70
CA GLY A 25 9.85 22.46 -12.47
C GLY A 25 11.23 23.11 -12.42
N PRO A 26 11.59 23.72 -11.27
CA PRO A 26 12.86 24.42 -11.16
C PRO A 26 14.04 23.52 -11.57
N PRO A 27 15.03 24.04 -12.31
CA PRO A 27 16.18 23.28 -12.78
C PRO A 27 16.97 22.56 -11.67
N SER A 28 16.81 23.03 -10.43
CA SER A 28 17.49 22.51 -9.24
C SER A 28 16.83 21.30 -8.58
N ALA A 29 15.64 20.90 -9.01
CA ALA A 29 14.95 19.78 -8.35
C ALA A 29 15.55 18.42 -8.75
N GLY A 30 15.77 17.58 -7.75
CA GLY A 30 16.36 16.27 -7.87
C GLY A 30 15.43 15.24 -8.52
N ALA A 31 15.93 14.02 -8.66
CA ALA A 31 15.17 12.91 -9.23
C ALA A 31 13.91 12.57 -8.42
N TYR A 32 14.01 12.66 -7.08
CA TYR A 32 12.91 12.40 -6.17
C TYR A 32 11.74 13.37 -6.39
N GLU A 33 12.00 14.68 -6.45
CA GLU A 33 10.97 15.70 -6.63
C GLU A 33 10.26 15.55 -7.97
N ARG A 34 10.99 15.15 -9.02
CA ARG A 34 10.39 14.88 -10.35
C ARG A 34 9.42 13.71 -10.30
N VAL A 35 9.83 12.59 -9.69
CA VAL A 35 9.00 11.40 -9.54
C VAL A 35 7.77 11.71 -8.69
N GLU A 36 7.93 12.39 -7.56
CA GLU A 36 6.80 12.78 -6.70
C GLU A 36 5.83 13.72 -7.43
N ALA A 37 6.33 14.70 -8.17
CA ALA A 37 5.48 15.61 -8.94
C ALA A 37 4.75 14.91 -10.10
N ALA A 38 5.36 13.87 -10.69
CA ALA A 38 4.74 13.05 -11.73
C ALA A 38 3.68 12.10 -11.14
N ARG A 39 4.00 11.46 -10.00
CA ARG A 39 3.08 10.61 -9.23
C ARG A 39 1.83 11.37 -8.80
N LEU A 40 1.99 12.58 -8.25
CA LEU A 40 0.88 13.44 -7.85
C LEU A 40 -0.02 13.77 -9.04
N ARG A 41 0.56 14.20 -10.16
CA ARG A 41 -0.20 14.54 -11.38
C ARG A 41 -0.94 13.34 -11.97
N LEU A 42 -0.31 12.16 -11.97
CA LEU A 42 -0.95 10.93 -12.42
C LEU A 42 -2.11 10.55 -11.48
N GLY A 43 -1.90 10.59 -10.17
CA GLY A 43 -2.94 10.30 -9.18
C GLY A 43 -4.16 11.23 -9.28
N GLU A 44 -3.93 12.54 -9.49
CA GLU A 44 -5.01 13.51 -9.76
C GLU A 44 -5.75 13.18 -11.06
N ALA A 45 -5.02 12.89 -12.13
CA ALA A 45 -5.64 12.56 -13.42
C ALA A 45 -6.44 11.25 -13.39
N MET A 46 -5.96 10.25 -12.63
CA MET A 46 -6.68 8.99 -12.38
C MET A 46 -7.98 9.21 -11.60
N ALA A 47 -7.96 10.11 -10.61
CA ALA A 47 -9.15 10.44 -9.84
C ALA A 47 -10.20 11.19 -10.68
N ASP A 48 -9.76 12.05 -11.59
CA ASP A 48 -10.64 12.78 -12.51
C ASP A 48 -11.27 11.88 -13.60
N GLN A 49 -10.65 10.73 -13.91
CA GLN A 49 -11.03 9.87 -15.05
C GLN A 49 -11.16 8.38 -14.66
N PRO A 50 -12.09 8.00 -13.77
CA PRO A 50 -12.18 6.64 -13.22
C PRO A 50 -12.39 5.55 -14.28
N ALA A 51 -13.14 5.82 -15.35
CA ALA A 51 -13.32 4.85 -16.45
C ALA A 51 -12.00 4.54 -17.17
N ARG A 52 -11.18 5.57 -17.41
CA ARG A 52 -9.85 5.42 -18.02
C ARG A 52 -8.86 4.77 -17.04
N THR A 53 -8.95 5.11 -15.75
CA THR A 53 -8.19 4.42 -14.70
C THR A 53 -8.48 2.93 -14.65
N ALA A 54 -9.74 2.53 -14.85
CA ALA A 54 -10.12 1.12 -14.94
C ALA A 54 -9.57 0.45 -16.22
N GLU A 55 -9.56 1.16 -17.34
CA GLU A 55 -9.01 0.69 -18.63
C GLU A 55 -7.50 0.41 -18.55
N TYR A 56 -6.73 1.33 -17.95
CA TYR A 56 -5.27 1.23 -17.80
C TYR A 56 -4.82 0.67 -16.44
N ALA A 57 -5.69 -0.12 -15.79
CA ALA A 57 -5.45 -0.59 -14.45
C ALA A 57 -4.22 -1.50 -14.32
N ASP A 58 -3.78 -2.16 -15.40
CA ASP A 58 -2.60 -3.05 -15.38
C ASP A 58 -1.30 -2.25 -15.39
N GLU A 59 -1.20 -1.25 -16.25
CA GLU A 59 -0.04 -0.35 -16.36
C GLU A 59 0.10 0.54 -15.12
N ILE A 60 -1.02 1.01 -14.57
CA ILE A 60 -1.02 1.72 -13.28
C ILE A 60 -0.54 0.80 -12.16
N PHE A 61 -0.92 -0.48 -12.20
CA PHE A 61 -0.46 -1.44 -11.21
C PHE A 61 1.04 -1.71 -11.33
N GLU A 62 1.60 -1.73 -12.54
CA GLU A 62 3.05 -1.77 -12.75
C GLU A 62 3.74 -0.57 -12.11
N ALA A 63 3.20 0.65 -12.29
CA ALA A 63 3.71 1.84 -11.61
C ALA A 63 3.71 1.65 -10.08
N VAL A 64 2.61 1.14 -9.51
CA VAL A 64 2.52 0.84 -8.06
C VAL A 64 3.59 -0.16 -7.60
N LEU A 65 3.91 -1.19 -8.40
CA LEU A 65 4.92 -2.19 -8.04
C LEU A 65 6.36 -1.68 -8.16
N LEU A 66 6.61 -0.66 -8.99
CA LEU A 66 7.90 0.03 -9.08
C LEU A 66 8.05 1.10 -7.99
N ASP A 67 6.95 1.49 -7.35
CA ASP A 67 6.91 2.60 -6.42
C ASP A 67 7.50 2.27 -5.05
N ARG A 68 8.62 2.92 -4.73
CA ARG A 68 9.22 2.93 -3.38
C ARG A 68 8.55 3.94 -2.46
N GLY A 69 7.94 4.98 -3.03
CA GLY A 69 7.23 6.04 -2.33
C GLY A 69 5.92 5.51 -1.79
N THR A 70 5.84 5.41 -0.47
CA THR A 70 4.67 4.89 0.23
C THR A 70 3.56 5.95 0.22
N THR A 71 2.88 6.17 -0.91
CA THR A 71 1.78 7.14 -0.97
C THR A 71 0.50 6.49 -1.51
N GLY A 72 -0.64 6.94 -0.99
CA GLY A 72 -1.95 6.53 -1.49
C GLY A 72 -2.34 7.20 -2.82
N GLN A 73 -1.43 7.98 -3.44
CA GLN A 73 -1.74 8.81 -4.62
C GLN A 73 -2.11 7.95 -5.84
N LEU A 74 -1.46 6.81 -6.04
CA LEU A 74 -1.81 5.87 -7.12
C LEU A 74 -2.82 4.81 -6.66
N VAL A 75 -2.72 4.37 -5.40
CA VAL A 75 -3.56 3.27 -4.89
C VAL A 75 -5.01 3.68 -4.68
N HIS A 76 -5.29 4.86 -4.12
CA HIS A 76 -6.68 5.26 -3.84
C HIS A 76 -7.51 5.46 -5.11
N PRO A 77 -7.07 6.18 -6.15
CA PRO A 77 -7.87 6.32 -7.37
C PRO A 77 -8.04 4.98 -8.10
N LEU A 78 -7.05 4.08 -8.00
CA LEU A 78 -7.18 2.73 -8.53
C LEU A 78 -8.27 1.94 -7.77
N ILE A 79 -8.32 2.05 -6.44
CA ILE A 79 -9.42 1.48 -5.64
C ILE A 79 -10.77 2.10 -6.02
N ASP A 80 -10.84 3.40 -6.24
CA ASP A 80 -12.10 4.07 -6.63
C ASP A 80 -12.58 3.59 -8.01
N ALA A 81 -11.66 3.28 -8.92
CA ALA A 81 -11.97 2.82 -10.28
C ALA A 81 -12.34 1.33 -10.37
N ILE A 82 -11.60 0.43 -9.70
CA ILE A 82 -11.76 -1.03 -9.86
C ILE A 82 -12.12 -1.77 -8.55
N GLY A 83 -12.22 -1.06 -7.43
CA GLY A 83 -12.58 -1.62 -6.14
C GLY A 83 -11.40 -2.20 -5.34
N ARG A 84 -11.57 -2.30 -4.02
CA ARG A 84 -10.51 -2.76 -3.09
C ARG A 84 -10.11 -4.22 -3.30
N ARG A 85 -11.10 -5.08 -3.55
CA ARG A 85 -10.91 -6.53 -3.65
C ARG A 85 -10.03 -6.91 -4.86
N PRO A 86 -10.28 -6.39 -6.08
CA PRO A 86 -9.37 -6.59 -7.21
C PRO A 86 -7.96 -6.07 -6.94
N VAL A 87 -7.82 -4.88 -6.33
CA VAL A 87 -6.51 -4.31 -5.98
C VAL A 87 -5.74 -5.21 -5.00
N LEU A 88 -6.35 -5.62 -3.88
CA LEU A 88 -5.66 -6.46 -2.88
C LEU A 88 -5.32 -7.85 -3.43
N ARG A 89 -6.18 -8.43 -4.28
CA ARG A 89 -5.86 -9.70 -4.96
C ARG A 89 -4.66 -9.57 -5.89
N ARG A 90 -4.56 -8.47 -6.65
CA ARG A 90 -3.38 -8.22 -7.50
C ARG A 90 -2.12 -8.02 -6.65
N LEU A 91 -2.21 -7.26 -5.55
CA LEU A 91 -1.07 -7.07 -4.63
C LEU A 91 -0.62 -8.40 -4.01
N THR A 92 -1.57 -9.24 -3.60
CA THR A 92 -1.27 -10.59 -3.09
C THR A 92 -0.51 -11.41 -4.13
N ARG A 93 -1.00 -11.46 -5.39
CA ARG A 93 -0.31 -12.17 -6.48
C ARG A 93 1.08 -11.62 -6.77
N ALA A 94 1.26 -10.30 -6.67
CA ALA A 94 2.56 -9.66 -6.87
C ALA A 94 3.55 -10.03 -5.75
N VAL A 95 3.09 -10.15 -4.50
CA VAL A 95 3.92 -10.67 -3.40
C VAL A 95 4.29 -12.15 -3.61
N GLU A 96 3.34 -12.96 -4.09
CA GLU A 96 3.56 -14.40 -4.28
C GLU A 96 4.52 -14.73 -5.44
N LYS A 97 4.51 -13.93 -6.51
CA LYS A 97 5.16 -14.27 -7.79
C LYS A 97 6.18 -13.24 -8.27
N GLY A 98 6.16 -12.05 -7.69
CA GLY A 98 7.01 -10.95 -8.12
C GLY A 98 8.44 -11.08 -7.59
N PRO A 99 9.41 -10.40 -8.22
CA PRO A 99 10.72 -10.20 -7.65
C PRO A 99 10.64 -9.60 -6.24
N TRP A 100 11.64 -9.87 -5.39
CA TRP A 100 11.64 -9.44 -3.98
C TRP A 100 11.31 -7.96 -3.76
N ARG A 101 11.88 -7.07 -4.59
CA ARG A 101 11.61 -5.61 -4.52
C ARG A 101 10.16 -5.28 -4.84
N GLN A 102 9.56 -5.90 -5.86
CA GLN A 102 8.15 -5.69 -6.20
C GLN A 102 7.22 -6.27 -5.12
N SER A 103 7.60 -7.41 -4.52
CA SER A 103 6.89 -7.99 -3.39
C SER A 103 6.88 -7.05 -2.18
N ALA A 104 8.01 -6.42 -1.86
CA ALA A 104 8.11 -5.40 -0.82
C ALA A 104 7.22 -4.18 -1.14
N ASN A 105 7.28 -3.66 -2.35
CA ASN A 105 6.47 -2.51 -2.78
C ASN A 105 4.97 -2.83 -2.75
N ALA A 106 4.56 -4.03 -3.17
CA ALA A 106 3.18 -4.50 -3.04
C ALA A 106 2.75 -4.62 -1.57
N GLY A 107 3.64 -5.13 -0.73
CA GLY A 107 3.53 -5.15 0.73
C GLY A 107 3.24 -3.76 1.30
N SER A 108 3.99 -2.76 0.86
CA SER A 108 3.81 -1.37 1.28
C SER A 108 2.51 -0.75 0.75
N ALA A 109 2.19 -0.97 -0.54
CA ALA A 109 1.01 -0.42 -1.19
C ALA A 109 -0.31 -0.91 -0.56
N ALA A 110 -0.35 -2.13 -0.03
CA ALA A 110 -1.54 -2.66 0.63
C ALA A 110 -1.94 -1.87 1.90
N TYR A 111 -1.05 -1.09 2.51
CA TYR A 111 -1.39 -0.18 3.62
C TYR A 111 -2.51 0.77 3.20
N TRP A 112 -2.41 1.31 1.98
CA TRP A 112 -3.41 2.23 1.43
C TRP A 112 -4.73 1.53 1.10
N VAL A 113 -4.72 0.22 0.83
CA VAL A 113 -5.96 -0.57 0.72
C VAL A 113 -6.65 -0.71 2.09
N ARG A 114 -5.89 -0.85 3.19
CA ARG A 114 -6.47 -0.85 4.54
C ARG A 114 -7.00 0.52 4.90
N CYS A 115 -6.24 1.57 4.63
CA CYS A 115 -6.59 2.94 4.99
C CYS A 115 -7.67 3.58 4.10
N TRP A 116 -8.15 2.89 3.06
CA TRP A 116 -9.22 3.39 2.20
C TRP A 116 -10.62 3.33 2.89
N PRO A 117 -11.48 4.35 2.71
CA PRO A 117 -11.20 5.60 2.00
C PRO A 117 -10.20 6.50 2.74
N PRO A 118 -9.41 7.34 2.06
CA PRO A 118 -8.46 8.25 2.71
C PRO A 118 -9.16 9.17 3.71
N LEU A 119 -8.53 9.45 4.86
CA LEU A 119 -9.05 10.45 5.79
C LEU A 119 -9.25 11.79 5.05
N PRO A 120 -10.35 12.52 5.31
CA PRO A 120 -10.53 13.82 4.71
C PRO A 120 -9.34 14.72 5.08
N LYS A 121 -8.85 15.50 4.10
CA LYS A 121 -7.72 16.43 4.31
C LYS A 121 -8.03 17.52 5.35
N SER A 122 -9.31 17.75 5.65
CA SER A 122 -9.78 18.62 6.72
C SER A 122 -10.82 17.89 7.56
N VAL A 123 -10.72 18.07 8.88
CA VAL A 123 -11.78 17.71 9.81
C VAL A 123 -13.07 18.42 9.34
N PRO A 124 -14.19 17.71 9.12
CA PRO A 124 -15.42 18.35 8.67
C PRO A 124 -15.77 19.53 9.58
N SER A 125 -16.26 20.64 9.01
CA SER A 125 -16.56 21.88 9.77
C SER A 125 -17.54 21.69 10.94
N GLY A 126 -18.27 20.57 10.97
CA GLY A 126 -19.14 20.15 12.07
C GLY A 126 -18.46 19.44 13.24
N VAL A 127 -17.18 19.06 13.13
CA VAL A 127 -16.42 18.39 14.20
C VAL A 127 -15.68 19.47 15.00
N ARG A 128 -16.18 19.76 16.21
CA ARG A 128 -15.65 20.84 17.06
C ARG A 128 -15.00 20.31 18.34
N THR A 129 -15.30 19.07 18.72
CA THR A 129 -14.81 18.43 19.93
C THR A 129 -14.10 17.09 19.64
N ARG A 130 -13.36 16.56 20.61
CA ARG A 130 -12.79 15.20 20.53
C ARG A 130 -13.87 14.11 20.41
N GLU A 131 -15.03 14.33 21.04
CA GLU A 131 -16.17 13.42 20.93
C GLU A 131 -16.82 13.43 19.55
N ASP A 132 -16.92 14.61 18.90
CA ASP A 132 -17.38 14.70 17.52
C ASP A 132 -16.44 13.96 16.57
N LEU A 133 -15.12 14.08 16.79
CA LEU A 133 -14.12 13.37 15.99
C LEU A 133 -14.24 11.86 16.20
N ALA A 134 -14.39 11.41 17.44
CA ALA A 134 -14.59 10.00 17.76
C ALA A 134 -15.89 9.45 17.16
N ALA A 135 -16.99 10.22 17.19
CA ALA A 135 -18.25 9.87 16.57
C ALA A 135 -18.13 9.78 15.04
N TYR A 136 -17.47 10.75 14.42
CA TYR A 136 -17.18 10.76 12.98
C TYR A 136 -16.36 9.54 12.54
N VAL A 137 -15.31 9.19 13.30
CA VAL A 137 -14.51 7.97 13.05
C VAL A 137 -15.37 6.71 13.17
N ARG A 138 -16.16 6.58 14.25
CA ARG A 138 -17.06 5.42 14.44
C ARG A 138 -18.08 5.27 13.32
N GLU A 139 -18.72 6.36 12.90
CA GLU A 139 -19.71 6.31 11.82
C GLU A 139 -19.07 5.91 10.48
N ARG A 140 -17.85 6.36 10.24
CA ARG A 140 -17.06 5.99 9.07
C ARG A 140 -16.66 4.51 9.09
N GLU A 141 -16.21 4.00 10.24
CA GLU A 141 -15.94 2.58 10.44
C GLU A 141 -17.19 1.74 10.25
N ALA A 142 -18.33 2.19 10.78
CA ALA A 142 -19.62 1.51 10.61
C ALA A 142 -20.07 1.50 9.14
N ARG A 143 -19.83 2.58 8.39
CA ARG A 143 -20.08 2.64 6.94
C ARG A 143 -19.13 1.73 6.16
N ARG A 144 -17.86 1.64 6.56
CA ARG A 144 -16.88 0.70 6.00
C ARG A 144 -17.31 -0.75 6.24
N ALA A 145 -17.77 -1.06 7.45
CA ALA A 145 -18.29 -2.38 7.83
C ALA A 145 -19.54 -2.78 7.04
N ARG A 146 -20.34 -1.81 6.60
CA ARG A 146 -21.52 -2.03 5.75
C ARG A 146 -21.25 -1.99 4.25
N SER A 147 -20.03 -1.66 3.80
CA SER A 147 -19.74 -1.55 2.37
C SER A 147 -19.53 -2.91 1.72
N GLU A 148 -19.94 -3.07 0.47
CA GLU A 148 -19.65 -4.24 -0.39
C GLU A 148 -18.14 -4.43 -0.64
N ASN A 149 -17.33 -3.45 -0.23
CA ASN A 149 -15.87 -3.42 -0.35
C ASN A 149 -15.14 -4.03 0.87
N ARG A 150 -15.76 -4.95 1.61
CA ARG A 150 -15.07 -5.73 2.64
C ARG A 150 -14.03 -6.64 1.99
N VAL A 151 -12.85 -6.66 2.59
CA VAL A 151 -11.68 -7.45 2.14
C VAL A 151 -11.01 -8.15 3.31
N ASP A 152 -11.74 -8.34 4.42
CA ASP A 152 -11.21 -8.90 5.66
C ASP A 152 -10.69 -10.33 5.44
N ASP A 153 -11.39 -11.09 4.60
CA ASP A 153 -11.04 -12.44 4.15
C ASP A 153 -9.75 -12.51 3.31
N LEU A 154 -9.30 -11.39 2.74
CA LEU A 154 -8.10 -11.34 1.89
C LEU A 154 -6.82 -11.03 2.67
N TRP A 155 -6.93 -10.52 3.90
CA TRP A 155 -5.75 -10.18 4.69
C TRP A 155 -4.94 -11.40 5.13
N PRO A 156 -5.53 -12.50 5.65
CA PRO A 156 -4.72 -13.65 6.07
C PRO A 156 -3.90 -14.28 4.93
N PRO A 157 -4.45 -14.51 3.71
CA PRO A 157 -3.65 -14.95 2.57
C PRO A 157 -2.55 -13.95 2.18
N PHE A 158 -2.85 -12.65 2.19
CA PHE A 158 -1.88 -11.60 1.90
C PHE A 158 -0.72 -11.59 2.92
N TRP A 159 -1.04 -11.62 4.21
CA TRP A 159 -0.05 -11.66 5.29
C TRP A 159 0.84 -12.90 5.18
N ARG A 160 0.25 -14.06 4.88
CA ARG A 160 1.01 -15.30 4.64
C ARG A 160 1.99 -15.14 3.47
N ALA A 161 1.58 -14.52 2.37
CA ALA A 161 2.47 -14.24 1.25
C ALA A 161 3.63 -13.32 1.67
N CYS A 162 3.34 -12.23 2.39
CA CYS A 162 4.37 -11.30 2.86
C CYS A 162 5.35 -11.96 3.84
N MET A 163 4.87 -12.76 4.79
CA MET A 163 5.73 -13.54 5.71
C MET A 163 6.60 -14.54 4.96
N THR A 164 6.08 -15.17 3.90
CA THR A 164 6.84 -16.12 3.08
C THR A 164 8.02 -15.42 2.40
N VAL A 165 7.80 -14.25 1.81
CA VAL A 165 8.88 -13.43 1.23
C VAL A 165 9.86 -12.95 2.29
N PHE A 166 9.36 -12.51 3.46
CA PHE A 166 10.20 -12.05 4.57
C PHE A 166 11.17 -13.14 5.04
N VAL A 167 10.68 -14.38 5.20
CA VAL A 167 11.53 -15.51 5.61
C VAL A 167 12.52 -15.89 4.51
N ALA A 168 12.08 -15.93 3.25
CA ALA A 168 12.91 -16.42 2.14
C ALA A 168 13.95 -15.41 1.61
N CYS A 169 13.79 -14.11 1.87
CA CYS A 169 14.65 -13.06 1.33
C CYS A 169 15.65 -12.55 2.37
N ASP A 170 16.95 -12.63 2.09
CA ASP A 170 18.00 -12.12 2.97
C ASP A 170 18.36 -10.64 2.74
N ASP A 171 17.69 -9.95 1.82
CA ASP A 171 17.86 -8.49 1.62
C ASP A 171 17.18 -7.74 2.77
N ASP A 172 17.99 -7.10 3.62
CA ASP A 172 17.54 -6.32 4.78
C ASP A 172 16.58 -5.18 4.39
N ASP A 173 16.75 -4.53 3.23
CA ASP A 173 15.83 -3.48 2.78
C ASP A 173 14.44 -4.04 2.51
N VAL A 174 14.38 -5.21 1.86
CA VAL A 174 13.12 -5.90 1.54
C VAL A 174 12.43 -6.31 2.83
N ARG A 175 13.15 -6.92 3.77
CA ARG A 175 12.61 -7.29 5.09
C ARG A 175 12.10 -6.06 5.85
N ARG A 176 12.85 -4.95 5.88
CA ARG A 176 12.43 -3.70 6.54
C ARG A 176 11.16 -3.10 5.97
N VAL A 177 10.93 -3.19 4.66
CA VAL A 177 9.66 -2.75 4.07
C VAL A 177 8.53 -3.70 4.51
N LEU A 178 8.75 -5.00 4.41
CA LEU A 178 7.75 -6.03 4.71
C LEU A 178 7.42 -6.15 6.20
N GLU A 179 8.31 -5.74 7.12
CA GLU A 179 8.08 -5.85 8.57
C GLU A 179 6.78 -5.17 9.00
N THR A 180 6.37 -4.14 8.28
CA THR A 180 5.17 -3.38 8.64
C THR A 180 3.89 -4.04 8.14
N THR A 181 3.97 -5.09 7.32
CA THR A 181 2.87 -5.55 6.45
C THR A 181 1.97 -6.63 7.03
N PHE A 182 2.40 -7.30 8.09
CA PHE A 182 1.66 -8.38 8.73
C PHE A 182 1.81 -8.34 10.26
N PRO A 183 0.82 -8.82 11.02
CA PRO A 183 0.95 -9.03 12.46
C PRO A 183 1.71 -10.32 12.77
N LEU A 184 2.31 -10.42 13.96
CA LEU A 184 2.84 -11.70 14.50
C LEU A 184 1.93 -12.34 15.54
N ALA A 185 0.82 -11.68 15.89
CA ALA A 185 -0.17 -12.19 16.82
C ALA A 185 -0.81 -13.48 16.24
N PRO A 186 -0.70 -14.64 16.93
CA PRO A 186 -1.19 -15.92 16.40
C PRO A 186 -2.67 -15.91 16.01
N GLU A 187 -3.50 -15.13 16.70
CA GLU A 187 -4.93 -14.97 16.46
C GLU A 187 -5.26 -14.33 15.10
N CYS A 188 -4.31 -13.62 14.48
CA CYS A 188 -4.49 -13.05 13.15
C CYS A 188 -4.31 -14.06 12.02
N HIS A 189 -3.83 -15.27 12.33
CA HIS A 189 -3.40 -16.24 11.34
C HIS A 189 -4.15 -17.56 11.50
N PRO A 190 -4.44 -18.25 10.39
CA PRO A 190 -5.00 -19.58 10.47
C PRO A 190 -3.94 -20.58 10.98
N PRO A 191 -4.33 -21.70 11.62
CA PRO A 191 -3.39 -22.63 12.25
C PRO A 191 -2.27 -23.14 11.33
N GLU A 192 -2.54 -23.32 10.04
CA GLU A 192 -1.54 -23.77 9.07
C GLU A 192 -0.38 -22.78 8.85
N ALA A 193 -0.53 -21.52 9.27
CA ALA A 193 0.53 -20.51 9.20
C ALA A 193 1.45 -20.52 10.44
N ALA A 194 1.18 -21.34 11.46
CA ALA A 194 1.93 -21.33 12.72
C ALA A 194 3.44 -21.53 12.55
N GLY A 195 3.86 -22.46 11.67
CA GLY A 195 5.28 -22.67 11.38
C GLY A 195 5.94 -21.46 10.72
N LEU A 196 5.20 -20.74 9.87
CA LEU A 196 5.68 -19.53 9.22
C LEU A 196 5.80 -18.37 10.21
N VAL A 197 4.81 -18.19 11.09
CA VAL A 197 4.86 -17.20 12.18
C VAL A 197 6.05 -17.47 13.10
N ALA A 198 6.32 -18.73 13.44
CA ALA A 198 7.48 -19.11 14.25
C ALA A 198 8.81 -18.79 13.54
N ALA A 199 8.90 -19.04 12.23
CA ALA A 199 10.08 -18.71 11.44
C ALA A 199 10.35 -17.20 11.40
N VAL A 200 9.31 -16.38 11.21
CA VAL A 200 9.46 -14.91 11.27
C VAL A 200 9.91 -14.46 12.66
N ARG A 201 9.32 -15.02 13.72
CA ARG A 201 9.73 -14.70 15.11
C ARG A 201 11.19 -15.01 15.35
N ALA A 202 11.70 -16.15 14.89
CA ALA A 202 13.11 -16.50 15.02
C ALA A 202 14.04 -15.48 14.34
N ILE A 203 13.67 -14.96 13.17
CA ILE A 203 14.44 -13.90 12.48
C ILE A 203 14.38 -12.59 13.29
N VAL A 204 13.21 -12.21 13.77
CA VAL A 204 13.01 -10.99 14.57
C VAL A 204 13.81 -11.05 15.87
N ASP A 205 13.79 -12.18 16.57
CA ASP A 205 14.48 -12.37 17.86
C ASP A 205 16.01 -12.43 17.69
N ALA A 206 16.51 -12.87 16.53
CA ALA A 206 17.93 -12.87 16.22
C ALA A 206 18.49 -11.47 15.89
N SER A 207 17.64 -10.49 15.59
CA SER A 207 18.03 -9.12 15.26
C SER A 207 16.98 -8.10 15.74
N PRO A 208 16.76 -7.99 17.06
CA PRO A 208 15.65 -7.22 17.64
C PRO A 208 15.74 -5.72 17.35
N GLU A 209 16.94 -5.18 17.17
CA GLU A 209 17.19 -3.80 16.80
C GLU A 209 16.77 -3.47 15.35
N LYS A 210 16.74 -4.49 14.47
CA LYS A 210 16.34 -4.32 13.07
C LYS A 210 14.83 -4.31 12.90
N TYR A 211 14.10 -5.05 13.74
CA TYR A 211 12.65 -5.27 13.59
C TYR A 211 11.83 -4.92 14.86
N PRO A 212 12.02 -3.72 15.46
CA PRO A 212 11.39 -3.38 16.73
C PRO A 212 9.86 -3.40 16.65
N ARG A 213 9.29 -2.97 15.51
CA ARG A 213 7.82 -2.90 15.33
C ARG A 213 7.16 -4.27 15.37
N LEU A 214 7.69 -5.22 14.58
CA LEU A 214 7.19 -6.60 14.56
C LEU A 214 7.29 -7.26 15.93
N ARG A 215 8.42 -7.03 16.62
CA ARG A 215 8.64 -7.54 17.99
C ARG A 215 7.58 -7.03 18.96
N ASP A 216 7.27 -5.74 18.91
CA ASP A 216 6.28 -5.10 19.79
C ASP A 216 4.83 -5.42 19.39
N GLY A 217 4.61 -6.25 18.36
CA GLY A 217 3.29 -6.57 17.84
C GLY A 217 2.60 -5.40 17.14
N THR A 218 3.35 -4.34 16.81
CA THR A 218 2.86 -3.16 16.11
C THR A 218 3.05 -3.35 14.61
N THR A 219 1.96 -3.36 13.85
CA THR A 219 2.04 -3.36 12.38
C THR A 219 1.93 -1.93 11.88
N GLY A 220 2.46 -1.64 10.69
CA GLY A 220 2.19 -0.36 10.01
C GLY A 220 0.71 -0.16 9.69
N TYR A 221 -0.09 -1.20 9.85
CA TYR A 221 -1.52 -1.24 9.56
C TYR A 221 -2.37 -0.97 10.83
N GLY A 222 -1.77 -0.82 12.01
CA GLY A 222 -2.44 -0.67 13.32
C GLY A 222 -2.38 -1.94 14.18
N HIS A 223 -3.13 -1.97 15.29
CA HIS A 223 -3.28 -3.20 16.07
C HIS A 223 -3.94 -4.31 15.22
N ALA A 224 -3.59 -5.55 15.56
CA ALA A 224 -4.25 -6.77 15.11
C ALA A 224 -5.78 -6.60 15.12
N ILE A 225 -6.44 -6.99 14.02
CA ILE A 225 -7.91 -7.00 13.91
C ILE A 225 -8.46 -8.11 14.79
#